data_AF-A0A2V1GS78-F1
#
_entry.id   AF-A0A2V1GS78-F1
#
_cell.length_a   1.000
_cell.length_b   1.000
_cell.length_c   1.000
_cell.angle_alpha   90.00
_cell.angle_beta   90.00
_cell.angle_gamma   90.00
#
_symmetry.space_group_name_H-M   'P 1'
#
loop_
_entity.id
_entity.type
_entity.pdbx_description
1 polymer ?
#
loop_
_entity_poly.entity_id
_entity_poly.type
_entity_poly.pdbx_seq_one_letter_code
_entity_poly.pdbx_strand_id
1 'polypeptide(L)'
;MHLLYVPTIYCNLGCRYCYLGKQTDQSLLKKDFGRALSTLQEGVDKFQKAGYTPFNISLHGGEVTTLPGHVLNDLFSYIKNYYQREKEVLNRHGFKKNHPHIKTNLYNFDKHYDLMQEQHVSISASLDLPLFLHDKYRVTKKGGSTLKRTLSNIRLLADYPYNKKMSAVIYAEHLQYVDEIIKDIWYLHQQVGIDMNNFNFMFGFESLDNAEKYLGEENLETKAVSDQDQVSFYQQLKSAFTGTELEPGFHKHWFDEFTPNYCTNAFNCGEKFFLLQSDGDIFSCVRGQGSAPFHYGNIFNDSIESIMEIASQNISNVHRAQGLHEDCKQCEYLSTCHTGCAYVKHEQQSAKSYTCALQKEIYRNYPALYPATPQAEKKEAVTVYTVDMHPHLISSDLIPDRKRIILPNDLYDPGNSLFDLIMADETLQSLYSSEQVKLSVNGAFIDLQSQILKSSRDILTLCATDDIAIHIHKNFLQAACADSIRNTLHLQLLKDTPVIYGDEQRTKQAHTYTLEVFSDQLQHSNLNQPGTLSFDLKPFLALSTHAFEDSVINNLLVTTHFLRRYHYEKQRNNAFYHIQAINLPFQNIEFYWIKE
;
A
#
# COMPACT_ATOMS: atom_id res chain seq x y z
N MET A 1 6.06 5.91 6.01
CA MET A 1 6.76 4.93 6.87
C MET A 1 5.87 4.46 8.02
N HIS A 2 6.14 3.28 8.61
CA HIS A 2 5.51 2.80 9.84
C HIS A 2 6.42 3.14 11.03
N LEU A 3 5.93 3.97 11.96
CA LEU A 3 6.67 4.39 13.15
C LEU A 3 6.07 3.76 14.42
N LEU A 4 6.84 2.90 15.07
CA LEU A 4 6.59 2.48 16.44
C LEU A 4 7.33 3.44 17.37
N TYR A 5 6.66 3.92 18.41
CA TYR A 5 7.29 4.79 19.40
C TYR A 5 7.29 4.13 20.77
N VAL A 6 8.45 4.03 21.39
CA VAL A 6 8.68 3.48 22.73
C VAL A 6 8.94 4.65 23.69
N PRO A 7 7.89 5.29 24.24
CA PRO A 7 8.03 6.39 25.20
C PRO A 7 8.65 5.95 26.53
N THR A 8 8.65 4.65 26.85
CA THR A 8 9.39 4.10 27.98
C THR A 8 9.78 2.64 27.76
N ILE A 9 10.97 2.27 28.21
CA ILE A 9 11.44 0.87 28.20
C ILE A 9 11.00 0.08 29.44
N TYR A 10 10.56 0.77 30.49
CA TYR A 10 10.13 0.13 31.73
C TYR A 10 8.87 -0.69 31.52
N CYS A 11 8.84 -1.89 32.11
CA CYS A 11 7.64 -2.72 32.21
C CYS A 11 7.31 -2.99 33.67
N ASN A 12 6.04 -3.03 34.04
CA ASN A 12 5.60 -3.46 35.38
C ASN A 12 5.56 -5.00 35.55
N LEU A 13 5.61 -5.74 34.44
CA LEU A 13 5.67 -7.20 34.44
C LEU A 13 7.11 -7.71 34.28
N GLY A 14 7.30 -8.97 34.64
CA GLY A 14 8.54 -9.72 34.51
C GLY A 14 8.32 -11.00 33.70
N CYS A 15 7.62 -10.92 32.56
CA CYS A 15 7.26 -12.09 31.75
C CYS A 15 8.49 -12.97 31.49
N ARG A 16 8.31 -14.29 31.64
CA ARG A 16 9.43 -15.23 31.57
C ARG A 16 10.05 -15.33 30.18
N TYR A 17 9.25 -15.16 29.12
CA TYR A 17 9.71 -15.19 27.73
C TYR A 17 10.03 -13.80 27.15
N CYS A 18 10.08 -12.73 27.97
CA CYS A 18 10.29 -11.38 27.44
C CYS A 18 11.64 -11.28 26.72
N TYR A 19 11.62 -10.98 25.42
CA TYR A 19 12.82 -10.87 24.59
C TYR A 19 13.68 -9.65 24.96
N LEU A 20 13.15 -8.64 25.67
CA LEU A 20 13.94 -7.51 26.19
C LEU A 20 14.75 -7.86 27.45
N GLY A 21 14.70 -9.11 27.92
CA GLY A 21 15.52 -9.59 29.04
C GLY A 21 15.45 -8.69 30.28
N LYS A 22 16.62 -8.21 30.72
CA LYS A 22 16.80 -7.34 31.90
C LYS A 22 16.59 -5.84 31.60
N GLN A 23 16.42 -5.44 30.35
CA GLN A 23 16.41 -4.03 29.92
C GLN A 23 15.18 -3.23 30.40
N THR A 24 14.14 -3.89 30.90
CA THR A 24 12.84 -3.27 31.24
C THR A 24 12.75 -2.72 32.67
N ASP A 25 13.87 -2.36 33.29
CA ASP A 25 13.90 -1.90 34.68
C ASP A 25 13.44 -0.43 34.86
N GLN A 26 13.33 0.02 36.11
CA GLN A 26 12.75 1.32 36.45
C GLN A 26 13.76 2.48 36.39
N SER A 27 15.03 2.22 36.11
CA SER A 27 16.12 3.20 36.23
C SER A 27 15.92 4.42 35.33
N LEU A 28 15.38 4.22 34.13
CA LEU A 28 15.15 5.28 33.14
C LEU A 28 13.75 5.89 33.19
N LEU A 29 12.83 5.33 33.98
CA LEU A 29 11.41 5.70 33.97
C LEU A 29 11.17 7.21 34.16
N LYS A 30 11.86 7.84 35.12
CA LYS A 30 11.71 9.28 35.37
C LYS A 30 12.23 10.14 34.20
N LYS A 31 13.33 9.70 33.56
CA LYS A 31 13.88 10.40 32.39
C LYS A 31 12.96 10.25 31.20
N ASP A 32 12.46 9.04 30.97
CA ASP A 32 11.46 8.71 29.95
C ASP A 32 10.22 9.60 30.06
N PHE A 33 9.67 9.76 31.27
CA PHE A 33 8.52 10.63 31.50
C PHE A 33 8.76 12.07 31.03
N GLY A 34 9.93 12.64 31.33
CA GLY A 34 10.25 14.02 31.00
C GLY A 34 10.52 14.28 29.52
N ARG A 35 10.82 13.24 28.73
CA ARG A 35 11.18 13.35 27.30
C ARG A 35 10.22 12.66 26.34
N ALA A 36 9.18 11.99 26.86
CA ALA A 36 8.28 11.17 26.06
C ALA A 36 7.61 11.95 24.92
N LEU A 37 7.07 13.15 25.19
CA LEU A 37 6.44 13.95 24.15
C LEU A 37 7.49 14.59 23.22
N SER A 38 8.51 15.24 23.79
CA SER A 38 9.49 16.01 23.01
C SER A 38 10.26 15.14 22.02
N THR A 39 10.57 13.90 22.37
CA THR A 39 11.26 12.96 21.47
C THR A 39 10.38 12.54 20.31
N LEU A 40 9.09 12.25 20.55
CA LEU A 40 8.14 11.94 19.49
C LEU A 40 7.97 13.12 18.53
N GLN A 41 7.84 14.34 19.08
CA GLN A 41 7.73 15.57 18.30
C GLN A 41 8.94 15.77 17.41
N GLU A 42 10.15 15.70 17.98
CA GLU A 42 11.39 15.86 17.23
C GLU A 42 11.51 14.81 16.12
N GLY A 43 11.18 13.55 16.42
CA GLY A 43 11.25 12.46 15.44
C GLY A 43 10.28 12.63 14.29
N VAL A 44 9.01 12.90 14.58
CA VAL A 44 8.01 13.15 13.53
C VAL A 44 8.40 14.37 12.69
N ASP A 45 8.82 15.47 13.32
CA ASP A 45 9.19 16.70 12.61
C ASP A 45 10.41 16.50 11.71
N LYS A 46 11.45 15.79 12.18
CA LYS A 46 12.63 15.46 11.36
C LYS A 46 12.27 14.55 10.19
N PHE A 47 11.50 13.48 10.42
CA PHE A 47 11.04 12.61 9.32
C PHE A 47 10.24 13.38 8.28
N GLN A 48 9.30 14.23 8.69
CA GLN A 48 8.50 15.03 7.77
C GLN A 48 9.34 16.01 6.95
N LYS A 49 10.32 16.69 7.58
CA LYS A 49 11.25 17.60 6.87
C LYS A 49 12.08 16.87 5.82
N ALA A 50 12.40 15.60 6.05
CA ALA A 50 13.13 14.74 5.11
C ALA A 50 12.20 14.05 4.08
N GLY A 51 10.91 14.40 4.02
CA GLY A 51 9.96 13.86 3.04
C GLY A 51 9.31 12.53 3.44
N TYR A 52 9.47 12.08 4.69
CA TYR A 52 8.88 10.84 5.19
C TYR A 52 7.67 11.12 6.09
N THR A 53 6.50 10.66 5.68
CA THR A 53 5.26 10.78 6.47
C THR A 53 4.97 9.47 7.21
N PRO A 54 4.95 9.46 8.57
CA PRO A 54 4.46 8.34 9.36
C PRO A 54 2.97 8.03 9.11
N PHE A 55 2.66 6.97 8.36
CA PHE A 55 1.26 6.56 8.17
C PHE A 55 0.67 5.85 9.41
N ASN A 56 1.55 5.31 10.26
CA ASN A 56 1.20 4.70 11.52
C ASN A 56 2.15 5.21 12.61
N ILE A 57 1.60 5.77 13.68
CA ILE A 57 2.30 6.09 14.92
C ILE A 57 1.63 5.24 16.00
N SER A 58 2.32 4.20 16.44
CA SER A 58 1.82 3.26 17.44
C SER A 58 2.71 3.30 18.68
N LEU A 59 2.10 3.55 19.84
CA LEU A 59 2.82 3.52 21.09
C LEU A 59 3.06 2.07 21.52
N HIS A 60 4.31 1.75 21.78
CA HIS A 60 4.81 0.47 22.24
C HIS A 60 5.77 0.72 23.42
N GLY A 61 6.58 -0.26 23.80
CA GLY A 61 7.58 -0.13 24.86
C GLY A 61 7.21 -0.96 26.07
N GLY A 62 8.14 -1.11 27.03
CA GLY A 62 8.06 -2.12 28.09
C GLY A 62 6.62 -2.32 28.59
N GLU A 63 6.02 -1.25 29.12
CA GLU A 63 4.58 -1.09 29.24
C GLU A 63 4.16 0.40 29.21
N VAL A 64 3.51 0.83 28.13
CA VAL A 64 3.05 2.21 27.92
C VAL A 64 2.18 2.72 29.06
N THR A 65 1.31 1.88 29.62
CA THR A 65 0.38 2.29 30.69
C THR A 65 1.05 2.50 32.05
N THR A 66 2.38 2.32 32.15
CA THR A 66 3.15 2.75 33.32
C THR A 66 3.38 4.26 33.36
N LEU A 67 3.27 4.94 32.21
CA LEU A 67 3.34 6.40 32.13
C LEU A 67 2.19 7.06 32.94
N PRO A 68 2.42 8.26 33.51
CA PRO A 68 1.37 9.04 34.14
C PRO A 68 0.28 9.45 33.15
N GLY A 69 -0.95 9.60 33.63
CA GLY A 69 -2.10 9.95 32.77
C GLY A 69 -1.92 11.25 31.98
N HIS A 70 -1.28 12.28 32.56
CA HIS A 70 -1.01 13.53 31.83
C HIS A 70 -0.03 13.32 30.65
N VAL A 71 1.03 12.52 30.83
CA VAL A 71 1.97 12.19 29.75
C VAL A 71 1.28 11.40 28.64
N LEU A 72 0.43 10.43 29.00
CA LEU A 72 -0.37 9.68 28.02
C LEU A 72 -1.33 10.61 27.25
N ASN A 73 -2.01 11.51 27.96
CA ASN A 73 -2.90 12.49 27.35
C ASN A 73 -2.18 13.37 26.34
N ASP A 74 -0.98 13.84 26.68
CA ASP A 74 -0.16 14.68 25.79
C ASP A 74 0.27 13.91 24.52
N LEU A 75 0.71 12.65 24.67
CA LEU A 75 1.05 11.78 23.55
C LEU A 75 -0.16 11.50 22.65
N PHE A 76 -1.31 11.16 23.24
CA PHE A 76 -2.54 10.90 22.49
C PHE A 76 -3.04 12.14 21.74
N SER A 77 -3.01 13.29 22.41
CA SER A 77 -3.39 14.58 21.82
C SER A 77 -2.49 14.93 20.65
N TYR A 78 -1.18 14.75 20.79
CA TYR A 78 -0.23 14.99 19.70
C TYR A 78 -0.50 14.07 18.50
N ILE A 79 -0.65 12.75 18.71
CA ILE A 79 -0.90 11.78 17.63
C ILE A 79 -2.23 12.06 16.93
N LYS A 80 -3.28 12.41 17.69
CA LYS A 80 -4.59 12.77 17.12
C LYS A 80 -4.49 14.02 16.25
N ASN A 81 -3.82 15.07 16.73
CA ASN A 81 -3.60 16.30 15.97
C ASN A 81 -2.75 16.05 14.71
N TYR A 82 -1.72 15.19 14.82
CA TYR A 82 -0.93 14.75 13.67
C TYR A 82 -1.81 14.11 12.59
N TYR A 83 -2.65 13.14 12.95
CA TYR A 83 -3.53 12.48 11.98
C TYR A 83 -4.58 13.41 11.38
N GLN A 84 -5.07 14.39 12.13
CA GLN A 84 -5.97 15.42 11.59
C GLN A 84 -5.25 16.30 10.56
N ARG A 85 -4.01 16.73 10.85
CA ARG A 85 -3.20 17.55 9.96
C ARG A 85 -2.84 16.82 8.67
N GLU A 86 -2.44 15.55 8.77
CA GLU A 86 -1.94 14.76 7.63
C GLU A 86 -3.04 13.98 6.89
N LYS A 87 -4.31 14.13 7.28
CA LYS A 87 -5.44 13.32 6.80
C LYS A 87 -5.50 13.21 5.27
N GLU A 88 -5.38 14.32 4.56
CA GLU A 88 -5.47 14.35 3.10
C GLU A 88 -4.31 13.59 2.43
N VAL A 89 -3.09 13.76 2.95
CA VAL A 89 -1.89 13.07 2.45
C VAL A 89 -2.01 11.57 2.69
N LEU A 90 -2.44 11.17 3.89
CA LEU A 90 -2.60 9.76 4.26
C LEU A 90 -3.71 9.09 3.43
N ASN A 91 -4.87 9.74 3.26
CA ASN A 91 -5.97 9.21 2.47
C ASN A 91 -5.61 9.03 1.00
N ARG A 92 -4.86 9.98 0.41
CA ARG A 92 -4.37 9.87 -0.97
C ARG A 92 -3.50 8.64 -1.20
N HIS A 93 -2.77 8.20 -0.17
CA HIS A 93 -1.94 7.00 -0.20
C HIS A 93 -2.64 5.75 0.37
N GLY A 94 -3.96 5.81 0.60
CA GLY A 94 -4.76 4.66 1.06
C GLY A 94 -4.73 4.39 2.56
N PHE A 95 -4.11 5.24 3.37
CA PHE A 95 -4.04 5.09 4.83
C PHE A 95 -5.15 5.85 5.53
N LYS A 96 -5.99 5.15 6.31
CA LYS A 96 -7.19 5.70 6.97
C LYS A 96 -7.07 5.79 8.50
N LYS A 97 -5.86 5.87 9.04
CA LYS A 97 -5.65 5.95 10.49
C LYS A 97 -5.93 7.36 11.01
N ASN A 98 -6.81 7.44 12.01
CA ASN A 98 -7.28 8.71 12.58
C ASN A 98 -7.18 8.79 14.12
N HIS A 99 -6.75 7.71 14.77
CA HIS A 99 -6.79 7.57 16.22
C HIS A 99 -5.44 7.06 16.77
N PRO A 100 -5.02 7.50 17.98
CA PRO A 100 -3.88 6.91 18.67
C PRO A 100 -4.06 5.40 18.87
N HIS A 101 -2.95 4.67 18.89
CA HIS A 101 -2.95 3.22 19.14
C HIS A 101 -1.87 2.85 20.15
N ILE A 102 -2.17 1.90 21.05
CA ILE A 102 -1.21 1.38 22.02
C ILE A 102 -1.14 -0.15 21.98
N LYS A 103 0.06 -0.70 22.23
CA LYS A 103 0.25 -2.07 22.72
C LYS A 103 0.38 -2.07 24.25
N THR A 104 -0.37 -2.92 24.93
CA THR A 104 -0.34 -3.05 26.40
C THR A 104 -0.39 -4.51 26.84
N ASN A 105 0.19 -4.79 28.02
CA ASN A 105 -0.01 -6.01 28.79
C ASN A 105 -1.34 -6.02 29.56
N LEU A 106 -2.14 -4.95 29.44
CA LEU A 106 -3.48 -4.76 29.99
C LEU A 106 -3.54 -4.63 31.52
N TYR A 107 -2.44 -4.75 32.25
CA TYR A 107 -2.45 -4.79 33.72
C TYR A 107 -2.94 -3.48 34.36
N ASN A 108 -2.62 -2.31 33.80
CA ASN A 108 -3.07 -1.00 34.31
C ASN A 108 -4.19 -0.38 33.45
N PHE A 109 -4.94 -1.18 32.68
CA PHE A 109 -5.97 -0.65 31.80
C PHE A 109 -7.09 0.07 32.57
N ASP A 110 -7.57 -0.54 33.65
CA ASP A 110 -8.54 0.06 34.60
C ASP A 110 -8.16 1.48 35.04
N LYS A 111 -6.89 1.69 35.38
CA LYS A 111 -6.38 2.97 35.86
C LYS A 111 -6.54 4.11 34.85
N HIS A 112 -6.49 3.80 33.55
CA HIS A 112 -6.46 4.78 32.47
C HIS A 112 -7.67 4.67 31.53
N TYR A 113 -8.68 3.87 31.90
CA TYR A 113 -9.83 3.56 31.05
C TYR A 113 -10.52 4.84 30.55
N ASP A 114 -10.86 5.75 31.46
CA ASP A 114 -11.58 6.99 31.13
C ASP A 114 -10.79 7.84 30.14
N LEU A 115 -9.48 8.01 30.36
CA LEU A 115 -8.60 8.73 29.45
C LEU A 115 -8.55 8.07 28.07
N MET A 116 -8.40 6.74 28.02
CA MET A 116 -8.37 6.02 26.75
C MET A 116 -9.70 6.16 26.00
N GLN A 117 -10.82 6.13 26.72
CA GLN A 117 -12.15 6.31 26.14
C GLN A 117 -12.33 7.74 25.61
N GLU A 118 -11.96 8.76 26.38
CA GLU A 118 -12.02 10.17 25.98
C GLU A 118 -11.15 10.44 24.74
N GLN A 119 -9.99 9.81 24.65
CA GLN A 119 -9.05 9.98 23.53
C GLN A 119 -9.30 9.04 22.35
N HIS A 120 -10.30 8.16 22.43
CA HIS A 120 -10.69 7.19 21.39
C HIS A 120 -9.53 6.26 20.99
N VAL A 121 -8.75 5.82 21.96
CA VAL A 121 -7.49 5.08 21.72
C VAL A 121 -7.78 3.67 21.23
N SER A 122 -7.13 3.24 20.16
CA SER A 122 -7.17 1.83 19.76
C SER A 122 -6.24 0.99 20.63
N ILE A 123 -6.71 -0.17 21.11
CA ILE A 123 -6.00 -1.02 22.06
C ILE A 123 -5.56 -2.34 21.40
N SER A 124 -4.28 -2.67 21.51
CA SER A 124 -3.76 -4.02 21.31
C SER A 124 -3.33 -4.59 22.66
N ALA A 125 -4.04 -5.59 23.17
CA ALA A 125 -3.75 -6.21 24.46
C ALA A 125 -2.94 -7.50 24.30
N SER A 126 -2.28 -7.93 25.38
CA SER A 126 -1.49 -9.17 25.41
C SER A 126 -2.13 -10.15 26.39
N LEU A 127 -2.50 -11.33 25.91
CA LEU A 127 -3.13 -12.40 26.68
C LEU A 127 -2.71 -13.73 26.07
N ASP A 128 -1.91 -14.52 26.78
CA ASP A 128 -1.60 -15.88 26.34
C ASP A 128 -2.76 -16.83 26.61
N LEU A 129 -2.81 -17.90 25.82
CA LEU A 129 -3.75 -19.01 25.93
C LEU A 129 -2.96 -20.32 25.92
N PRO A 130 -3.32 -21.31 26.76
CA PRO A 130 -4.42 -21.28 27.71
C PRO A 130 -4.12 -20.37 28.92
N LEU A 131 -5.16 -19.92 29.61
CA LEU A 131 -5.08 -18.92 30.68
C LEU A 131 -4.20 -19.34 31.86
N PHE A 132 -4.04 -20.65 32.10
CA PHE A 132 -3.11 -21.12 33.13
C PHE A 132 -1.64 -20.94 32.71
N LEU A 133 -1.31 -21.04 31.41
CA LEU A 133 0.03 -20.72 30.91
C LEU A 133 0.27 -19.21 30.89
N HIS A 134 -0.76 -18.39 30.65
CA HIS A 134 -0.67 -16.96 30.90
C HIS A 134 -0.19 -16.66 32.33
N ASP A 135 -0.80 -17.30 33.33
CA ASP A 135 -0.45 -17.04 34.73
C ASP A 135 0.96 -17.51 35.10
N LYS A 136 1.39 -18.64 34.52
CA LYS A 136 2.74 -19.18 34.66
C LYS A 136 3.81 -18.24 34.09
N TYR A 137 3.55 -17.68 32.90
CA TYR A 137 4.57 -16.97 32.13
C TYR A 137 4.52 -15.45 32.26
N ARG A 138 3.34 -14.84 32.40
CA ARG A 138 3.16 -13.40 32.52
C ARG A 138 3.02 -13.01 33.99
N VAL A 139 4.15 -13.00 34.69
CA VAL A 139 4.23 -12.67 36.11
C VAL A 139 4.61 -11.21 36.35
N THR A 140 4.34 -10.69 37.54
CA THR A 140 4.94 -9.43 38.02
C THR A 140 6.46 -9.57 38.13
N LYS A 141 7.22 -8.47 38.22
CA LYS A 141 8.68 -8.53 38.46
C LYS A 141 9.09 -9.31 39.73
N LYS A 142 8.16 -9.51 40.67
CA LYS A 142 8.37 -10.31 41.90
C LYS A 142 7.85 -11.75 41.78
N GLY A 143 7.46 -12.19 40.59
CA GLY A 143 6.97 -13.57 40.35
C GLY A 143 5.50 -13.82 40.71
N GLY A 144 4.75 -12.80 41.16
CA GLY A 144 3.33 -12.95 41.46
C GLY A 144 2.45 -13.07 40.22
N SER A 145 1.34 -13.82 40.36
CA SER A 145 0.26 -13.99 39.37
C SER A 145 -0.29 -12.65 38.87
N THR A 146 -0.65 -12.60 37.59
CA THR A 146 -1.32 -11.44 36.98
C THR A 146 -2.73 -11.76 36.48
N LEU A 147 -3.07 -13.05 36.33
CA LEU A 147 -4.27 -13.52 35.63
C LEU A 147 -5.57 -12.89 36.16
N LYS A 148 -5.75 -12.84 37.49
CA LYS A 148 -6.98 -12.27 38.09
C LYS A 148 -7.21 -10.81 37.66
N ARG A 149 -6.15 -10.00 37.68
CA ARG A 149 -6.23 -8.59 37.30
C ARG A 149 -6.41 -8.45 35.79
N THR A 150 -5.67 -9.23 35.00
CA THR A 150 -5.82 -9.26 33.54
C THR A 150 -7.25 -9.60 33.13
N LEU A 151 -7.85 -10.66 33.69
CA LEU A 151 -9.24 -11.04 33.40
C LEU A 151 -10.26 -9.96 33.80
N SER A 152 -10.02 -9.24 34.90
CA SER A 152 -10.84 -8.07 35.27
C SER A 152 -10.77 -6.98 34.19
N ASN A 153 -9.58 -6.70 33.68
CA ASN A 153 -9.39 -5.69 32.65
C ASN A 153 -9.84 -6.15 31.25
N ILE A 154 -9.86 -7.46 30.96
CA ILE A 154 -10.48 -7.98 29.73
C ILE A 154 -11.99 -7.73 29.73
N ARG A 155 -12.66 -7.86 30.89
CA ARG A 155 -14.08 -7.51 31.00
C ARG A 155 -14.31 -6.02 30.69
N LEU A 156 -13.47 -5.14 31.25
CA LEU A 156 -13.52 -3.71 30.89
C LEU A 156 -13.24 -3.48 29.40
N LEU A 157 -12.28 -4.23 28.83
CA LEU A 157 -11.94 -4.13 27.41
C LEU A 157 -13.08 -4.62 26.52
N ALA A 158 -13.86 -5.61 26.93
CA ALA A 158 -15.03 -6.09 26.18
C ALA A 158 -16.05 -4.96 25.95
N ASP A 159 -16.32 -4.16 27.01
CA ASP A 159 -17.23 -3.01 26.98
C ASP A 159 -16.62 -1.75 26.32
N TYR A 160 -15.31 -1.74 26.07
CA TYR A 160 -14.62 -0.60 25.48
C TYR A 160 -15.09 -0.36 24.03
N PRO A 161 -15.59 0.84 23.67
CA PRO A 161 -16.32 1.04 22.42
C PRO A 161 -15.44 1.23 21.18
N TYR A 162 -14.13 1.44 21.34
CA TYR A 162 -13.21 1.66 20.22
C TYR A 162 -12.44 0.38 19.85
N ASN A 163 -11.70 0.47 18.74
CA ASN A 163 -10.97 -0.66 18.15
C ASN A 163 -10.07 -1.35 19.17
N LYS A 164 -10.31 -2.64 19.36
CA LYS A 164 -9.59 -3.50 20.29
C LYS A 164 -9.18 -4.81 19.61
N LYS A 165 -7.97 -5.26 19.90
CA LYS A 165 -7.39 -6.51 19.39
C LYS A 165 -6.56 -7.16 20.50
N MET A 166 -6.48 -8.48 20.52
CA MET A 166 -5.63 -9.21 21.47
C MET A 166 -4.62 -10.12 20.76
N SER A 167 -3.58 -10.54 21.48
CA SER A 167 -2.63 -11.52 20.95
C SER A 167 -2.02 -12.41 22.03
N ALA A 168 -1.75 -13.67 21.68
CA ALA A 168 -1.02 -14.63 22.49
C ALA A 168 0.35 -14.97 21.89
N VAL A 169 1.34 -15.22 22.76
CA VAL A 169 2.61 -15.85 22.37
C VAL A 169 2.51 -17.36 22.62
N ILE A 170 2.89 -18.16 21.63
CA ILE A 170 2.82 -19.62 21.65
C ILE A 170 4.24 -20.21 21.62
N TYR A 171 4.55 -21.05 22.60
CA TYR A 171 5.77 -21.87 22.70
C TYR A 171 5.41 -23.36 22.66
N ALA A 172 6.41 -24.23 22.54
CA ALA A 172 6.20 -25.67 22.40
C ALA A 172 5.30 -26.29 23.49
N GLU A 173 5.41 -25.83 24.74
CA GLU A 173 4.54 -26.31 25.84
C GLU A 173 3.05 -26.05 25.57
N HIS A 174 2.72 -24.92 24.92
CA HIS A 174 1.32 -24.54 24.68
C HIS A 174 0.62 -25.55 23.76
N LEU A 175 1.37 -26.21 22.88
CA LEU A 175 0.82 -27.20 21.94
C LEU A 175 0.48 -28.53 22.60
N GLN A 176 0.84 -28.73 23.88
CA GLN A 176 0.35 -29.87 24.67
C GLN A 176 -1.09 -29.65 25.15
N TYR A 177 -1.61 -28.43 25.02
CA TYR A 177 -2.87 -27.98 25.62
C TYR A 177 -3.77 -27.26 24.60
N VAL A 178 -3.83 -27.76 23.36
CA VAL A 178 -4.62 -27.13 22.27
C VAL A 178 -6.11 -27.15 22.58
N ASP A 179 -6.62 -28.20 23.22
CA ASP A 179 -8.02 -28.30 23.64
C ASP A 179 -8.38 -27.22 24.69
N GLU A 180 -7.46 -26.94 25.62
CA GLU A 180 -7.62 -25.86 26.59
C GLU A 180 -7.55 -24.48 25.93
N ILE A 181 -6.69 -24.30 24.92
CA ILE A 181 -6.66 -23.07 24.11
C ILE A 181 -8.04 -22.86 23.45
N ILE A 182 -8.58 -23.89 22.79
CA ILE A 182 -9.90 -23.83 22.13
C ILE A 182 -10.98 -23.49 23.16
N LYS A 183 -10.97 -24.14 24.33
CA LYS A 183 -11.91 -23.88 25.41
C LYS A 183 -11.82 -22.43 25.91
N ASP A 184 -10.61 -21.90 26.08
CA ASP A 184 -10.42 -20.54 26.57
C ASP A 184 -10.80 -19.48 25.52
N ILE A 185 -10.62 -19.75 24.22
CA ILE A 185 -11.15 -18.91 23.14
C ILE A 185 -12.67 -18.79 23.28
N TRP A 186 -13.38 -19.91 23.45
CA TRP A 186 -14.84 -19.90 23.62
C TRP A 186 -15.28 -19.22 24.92
N TYR A 187 -14.59 -19.48 26.02
CA TYR A 187 -14.84 -18.80 27.30
C TYR A 187 -14.72 -17.28 27.15
N LEU A 188 -13.64 -16.80 26.53
CA LEU A 188 -13.43 -15.38 26.29
C LEU A 188 -14.51 -14.79 25.38
N HIS A 189 -14.84 -15.48 24.29
CA HIS A 189 -15.83 -15.01 23.33
C HIS A 189 -17.24 -14.93 23.92
N GLN A 190 -17.72 -16.03 24.50
CA GLN A 190 -19.12 -16.19 24.87
C GLN A 190 -19.41 -15.77 26.32
N GLN A 191 -18.47 -15.95 27.25
CA GLN A 191 -18.71 -15.66 28.67
C GLN A 191 -18.12 -14.33 29.12
N VAL A 192 -16.94 -13.95 28.59
CA VAL A 192 -16.33 -12.66 28.90
C VAL A 192 -16.83 -11.55 27.97
N GLY A 193 -17.26 -11.91 26.75
CA GLY A 193 -17.82 -10.97 25.77
C GLY A 193 -16.79 -10.26 24.91
N ILE A 194 -15.53 -10.72 24.90
CA ILE A 194 -14.50 -10.14 24.03
C ILE A 194 -14.54 -10.82 22.66
N ASP A 195 -14.61 -10.04 21.59
CA ASP A 195 -14.68 -10.59 20.23
C ASP A 195 -13.35 -11.27 19.83
N MET A 196 -13.36 -12.60 19.85
CA MET A 196 -12.20 -13.41 19.48
C MET A 196 -11.97 -13.48 17.98
N ASN A 197 -12.83 -12.88 17.14
CA ASN A 197 -12.46 -12.66 15.74
C ASN A 197 -11.26 -11.70 15.62
N ASN A 198 -11.11 -10.76 16.56
CA ASN A 198 -10.03 -9.78 16.59
C ASN A 198 -8.86 -10.23 17.50
N PHE A 199 -8.25 -11.35 17.16
CA PHE A 199 -7.18 -11.99 17.92
C PHE A 199 -6.01 -12.44 17.01
N ASN A 200 -4.77 -12.46 17.52
CA ASN A 200 -3.58 -12.97 16.81
C ASN A 200 -2.75 -13.95 17.65
N PHE A 201 -2.31 -15.04 17.06
CA PHE A 201 -1.24 -15.88 17.59
C PHE A 201 0.11 -15.43 17.02
N MET A 202 1.13 -15.45 17.89
CA MET A 202 2.52 -15.20 17.53
C MET A 202 3.34 -16.38 18.06
N PHE A 203 4.28 -16.90 17.27
CA PHE A 203 5.17 -17.95 17.74
C PHE A 203 6.39 -17.34 18.41
N GLY A 204 6.65 -17.79 19.64
CA GLY A 204 7.85 -17.45 20.38
C GLY A 204 9.09 -18.09 19.75
N PHE A 205 10.22 -17.43 19.93
CA PHE A 205 11.54 -17.89 19.48
C PHE A 205 12.54 -17.64 20.61
N GLU A 206 13.63 -18.41 20.64
CA GLU A 206 14.68 -18.19 21.63
C GLU A 206 15.41 -16.88 21.33
N SER A 207 15.60 -16.06 22.36
CA SER A 207 16.24 -14.74 22.30
C SER A 207 17.44 -14.73 23.23
N LEU A 208 18.57 -14.18 22.75
CA LEU A 208 19.82 -14.10 23.52
C LEU A 208 19.65 -13.31 24.82
N ASP A 209 18.99 -12.15 24.77
CA ASP A 209 18.70 -11.30 25.93
C ASP A 209 17.85 -12.03 26.99
N ASN A 210 16.91 -12.86 26.53
CA ASN A 210 16.10 -13.68 27.42
C ASN A 210 16.92 -14.80 28.06
N ALA A 211 17.76 -15.48 27.28
CA ALA A 211 18.67 -16.51 27.78
C ALA A 211 19.64 -15.95 28.83
N GLU A 212 20.21 -14.77 28.61
CA GLU A 212 21.11 -14.11 29.58
C GLU A 212 20.38 -13.71 30.88
N LYS A 213 19.10 -13.33 30.78
CA LYS A 213 18.29 -13.01 31.96
C LYS A 213 18.25 -14.18 32.94
N TYR A 214 18.21 -15.41 32.41
CA TYR A 214 18.00 -16.65 33.15
C TYR A 214 19.21 -17.59 33.11
N LEU A 215 20.40 -17.07 32.83
CA LEU A 215 21.63 -17.85 32.80
C LEU A 215 21.82 -18.59 34.14
N GLY A 216 21.88 -19.93 34.08
CA GLY A 216 22.00 -20.79 35.26
C GLY A 216 20.69 -21.33 35.83
N GLU A 217 19.53 -20.99 35.25
CA GLU A 217 18.25 -21.64 35.55
C GLU A 217 17.99 -22.77 34.55
N GLU A 218 17.84 -24.01 35.04
CA GLU A 218 17.75 -25.21 34.17
C GLU A 218 16.45 -25.32 33.35
N ASN A 219 15.42 -24.52 33.64
CA ASN A 219 14.07 -24.74 33.10
C ASN A 219 13.38 -23.45 32.63
N LEU A 220 13.84 -22.84 31.53
CA LEU A 220 12.91 -22.07 30.70
C LEU A 220 12.24 -22.99 29.69
N GLU A 221 11.00 -23.34 29.99
CA GLU A 221 10.11 -24.11 29.11
C GLU A 221 9.61 -23.31 27.88
N THR A 222 10.27 -22.19 27.54
CA THR A 222 9.98 -21.32 26.40
C THR A 222 10.73 -21.79 25.15
N LYS A 223 10.62 -23.09 24.85
CA LYS A 223 11.23 -23.68 23.66
C LYS A 223 10.45 -23.28 22.41
N ALA A 224 11.15 -22.85 21.36
CA ALA A 224 10.55 -22.48 20.08
C ALA A 224 9.72 -23.64 19.50
N VAL A 225 8.62 -23.30 18.81
CA VAL A 225 7.74 -24.28 18.17
C VAL A 225 8.36 -24.72 16.84
N SER A 226 8.44 -26.02 16.58
CA SER A 226 8.94 -26.52 15.30
C SER A 226 8.01 -26.15 14.14
N ASP A 227 8.56 -25.96 12.94
CA ASP A 227 7.79 -25.66 11.71
C ASP A 227 6.58 -26.60 11.53
N GLN A 228 6.74 -27.90 11.81
CA GLN A 228 5.68 -28.89 11.61
C GLN A 228 4.61 -28.83 12.70
N ASP A 229 5.01 -28.54 13.95
CA ASP A 229 4.05 -28.39 15.05
C ASP A 229 3.22 -27.11 14.89
N GLN A 230 3.79 -26.05 14.31
CA GLN A 230 3.03 -24.85 13.93
C GLN A 230 1.92 -25.18 12.91
N VAL A 231 2.21 -26.03 11.91
CA VAL A 231 1.22 -26.52 10.94
C VAL A 231 0.15 -27.36 11.64
N SER A 232 0.55 -28.27 12.52
CA SER A 232 -0.39 -29.09 13.31
C SER A 232 -1.35 -28.21 14.13
N PHE A 233 -0.82 -27.18 14.81
CA PHE A 233 -1.63 -26.23 15.57
C PHE A 233 -2.63 -25.48 14.68
N TYR A 234 -2.16 -24.96 13.54
CA TYR A 234 -3.01 -24.30 12.55
C TYR A 234 -4.14 -25.21 12.06
N GLN A 235 -3.85 -26.48 11.75
CA GLN A 235 -4.83 -27.45 11.26
C GLN A 235 -5.85 -27.83 12.34
N GLN A 236 -5.43 -28.00 13.60
CA GLN A 236 -6.33 -28.26 14.72
C GLN A 236 -7.31 -27.09 14.94
N LEU A 237 -6.81 -25.85 14.93
CA LEU A 237 -7.68 -24.67 15.02
C LEU A 237 -8.60 -24.54 13.81
N LYS A 238 -8.10 -24.80 12.59
CA LYS A 238 -8.95 -24.83 11.39
C LYS A 238 -10.11 -25.80 11.56
N SER A 239 -9.82 -27.02 12.00
CA SER A 239 -10.84 -28.05 12.23
C SER A 239 -11.84 -27.67 13.32
N ALA A 240 -11.38 -26.97 14.37
CA ALA A 240 -12.22 -26.58 15.49
C ALA A 240 -13.15 -25.39 15.18
N PHE A 241 -12.74 -24.49 14.28
CA PHE A 241 -13.43 -23.23 14.05
C PHE A 241 -14.06 -23.06 12.65
N THR A 242 -13.75 -23.90 11.68
CA THR A 242 -14.46 -23.90 10.38
C THR A 242 -15.96 -24.16 10.59
N GLY A 243 -16.80 -23.33 9.97
CA GLY A 243 -18.26 -23.39 10.12
C GLY A 243 -18.80 -22.75 11.41
N THR A 244 -17.95 -22.09 12.21
CA THR A 244 -18.36 -21.40 13.45
C THR A 244 -18.37 -19.87 13.28
N GLU A 245 -18.93 -19.14 14.24
CA GLU A 245 -18.94 -17.66 14.26
C GLU A 245 -17.53 -17.01 14.38
N LEU A 246 -16.51 -17.81 14.70
CA LEU A 246 -15.11 -17.39 14.80
C LEU A 246 -14.26 -17.74 13.57
N GLU A 247 -14.84 -18.43 12.58
CA GLU A 247 -14.16 -18.73 11.31
C GLU A 247 -13.60 -17.47 10.61
N PRO A 248 -14.30 -16.32 10.56
CA PRO A 248 -13.75 -15.11 9.95
C PRO A 248 -12.45 -14.64 10.62
N GLY A 249 -12.38 -14.72 11.95
CA GLY A 249 -11.20 -14.41 12.74
C GLY A 249 -10.03 -15.33 12.46
N PHE A 250 -10.30 -16.64 12.43
CA PHE A 250 -9.30 -17.64 12.07
C PHE A 250 -8.69 -17.35 10.68
N HIS A 251 -9.52 -17.03 9.68
CA HIS A 251 -9.06 -16.75 8.32
C HIS A 251 -8.32 -15.43 8.17
N LYS A 252 -8.73 -14.37 8.88
CA LYS A 252 -8.23 -13.01 8.62
C LYS A 252 -7.20 -12.52 9.62
N HIS A 253 -7.27 -12.97 10.87
CA HIS A 253 -6.59 -12.29 11.97
C HIS A 253 -5.63 -13.24 12.70
N TRP A 254 -6.08 -14.43 13.08
CA TRP A 254 -5.34 -15.29 14.01
C TRP A 254 -3.90 -15.61 13.57
N PHE A 255 -3.66 -15.69 12.27
CA PHE A 255 -2.34 -15.99 11.66
C PHE A 255 -1.83 -14.88 10.74
N ASP A 256 -2.36 -13.66 10.86
CA ASP A 256 -2.06 -12.53 9.97
C ASP A 256 -0.57 -12.16 9.92
N GLU A 257 0.16 -12.37 11.03
CA GLU A 257 1.62 -12.15 11.10
C GLU A 257 2.43 -13.00 10.10
N PHE A 258 1.87 -14.11 9.63
CA PHE A 258 2.54 -15.05 8.72
C PHE A 258 2.14 -14.83 7.25
N THR A 259 1.28 -13.85 6.98
CA THR A 259 0.82 -13.50 5.63
C THR A 259 1.69 -12.41 4.99
N PRO A 260 1.67 -12.25 3.65
CA PRO A 260 2.57 -11.34 2.92
C PRO A 260 2.39 -9.86 3.26
N ASN A 261 1.26 -9.49 3.86
CA ASN A 261 0.98 -8.11 4.26
C ASN A 261 1.74 -7.68 5.53
N TYR A 262 2.38 -8.62 6.23
CA TYR A 262 3.10 -8.36 7.47
C TYR A 262 4.59 -8.12 7.24
N CYS A 263 5.24 -7.41 8.16
CA CYS A 263 6.65 -7.01 8.04
C CYS A 263 7.62 -8.19 7.92
N THR A 264 7.24 -9.36 8.42
CA THR A 264 7.99 -10.62 8.37
C THR A 264 8.18 -11.13 6.96
N ASN A 265 7.41 -10.64 5.97
CA ASN A 265 7.49 -11.01 4.56
C ASN A 265 7.94 -9.85 3.67
N ALA A 266 8.35 -8.72 4.27
CA ALA A 266 8.88 -7.60 3.51
C ALA A 266 10.18 -8.00 2.81
N PHE A 267 10.35 -7.55 1.57
CA PHE A 267 11.59 -7.77 0.81
C PHE A 267 12.81 -7.22 1.56
N ASN A 268 12.70 -5.98 2.04
CA ASN A 268 13.58 -5.37 3.03
C ASN A 268 12.74 -4.56 4.03
N CYS A 269 12.69 -4.99 5.29
CA CYS A 269 11.89 -4.30 6.31
C CYS A 269 12.48 -2.94 6.74
N GLY A 270 13.77 -2.69 6.52
CA GLY A 270 14.45 -1.44 6.87
C GLY A 270 14.04 -0.24 6.02
N GLU A 271 13.31 -0.46 4.93
CA GLU A 271 12.79 0.61 4.08
C GLU A 271 11.47 1.20 4.61
N LYS A 272 10.79 0.49 5.53
CA LYS A 272 9.39 0.80 5.88
C LYS A 272 9.10 0.84 7.38
N PHE A 273 9.83 0.07 8.20
CA PHE A 273 9.53 -0.11 9.61
C PHE A 273 10.63 0.48 10.48
N PHE A 274 10.21 1.30 11.45
CA PHE A 274 11.10 2.03 12.34
C PHE A 274 10.52 2.01 13.75
N LEU A 275 11.39 1.83 14.73
CA LEU A 275 11.09 1.98 16.15
C LEU A 275 11.92 3.14 16.69
N LEU A 276 11.27 4.16 17.21
CA LEU A 276 11.90 5.26 17.93
C LEU A 276 11.78 5.03 19.44
N GLN A 277 12.90 5.07 20.16
CA GLN A 277 12.93 5.01 21.62
C GLN A 277 12.96 6.41 22.23
N SER A 278 12.58 6.53 23.50
CA SER A 278 12.54 7.79 24.25
C SER A 278 13.90 8.50 24.37
N ASP A 279 15.03 7.81 24.22
CA ASP A 279 16.38 8.42 24.13
C ASP A 279 16.78 8.84 22.73
N GLY A 280 15.89 8.68 21.76
CA GLY A 280 16.13 9.03 20.39
C GLY A 280 16.73 7.90 19.56
N ASP A 281 17.10 6.77 20.15
CA ASP A 281 17.61 5.66 19.36
C ASP A 281 16.53 5.11 18.43
N ILE A 282 16.95 4.78 17.22
CA ILE A 282 16.11 4.24 16.17
C ILE A 282 16.55 2.81 15.90
N PHE A 283 15.60 1.89 15.92
CA PHE A 283 15.81 0.48 15.61
C PHE A 283 14.85 0.01 14.51
N SER A 284 15.08 -1.19 13.97
CA SER A 284 14.21 -1.81 12.96
C SER A 284 12.76 -2.00 13.40
N CYS A 285 12.55 -2.52 14.61
CA CYS A 285 11.24 -2.91 15.11
C CYS A 285 11.33 -3.27 16.60
N VAL A 286 10.20 -3.68 17.17
CA VAL A 286 10.11 -4.13 18.56
C VAL A 286 10.99 -5.33 18.85
N ARG A 287 11.19 -6.26 17.90
CA ARG A 287 12.05 -7.44 18.09
C ARG A 287 13.54 -7.04 18.09
N GLY A 288 13.94 -6.15 17.18
CA GLY A 288 15.32 -5.66 17.05
C GLY A 288 15.71 -4.56 18.04
N GLN A 289 14.83 -4.19 18.96
CA GLN A 289 15.10 -3.16 19.96
C GLN A 289 16.26 -3.59 20.88
N GLY A 290 17.24 -2.72 21.10
CA GLY A 290 18.41 -3.02 21.92
C GLY A 290 19.47 -3.88 21.22
N SER A 291 19.23 -4.32 19.98
CA SER A 291 20.15 -5.17 19.22
C SER A 291 20.99 -4.34 18.25
N ALA A 292 22.32 -4.43 18.36
CA ALA A 292 23.25 -3.62 17.57
C ALA A 292 23.11 -3.81 16.04
N PRO A 293 22.94 -5.02 15.48
CA PRO A 293 22.71 -5.20 14.03
C PRO A 293 21.40 -4.59 13.52
N PHE A 294 20.52 -4.16 14.40
CA PHE A 294 19.21 -3.61 14.09
C PHE A 294 19.04 -2.15 14.55
N HIS A 295 20.11 -1.52 15.04
CA HIS A 295 20.17 -0.08 15.33
C HIS A 295 20.41 0.69 14.03
N TYR A 296 19.64 1.75 13.82
CA TYR A 296 19.65 2.56 12.59
C TYR A 296 20.27 3.95 12.80
N GLY A 297 20.47 4.36 14.05
CA GLY A 297 20.98 5.69 14.40
C GLY A 297 20.21 6.29 15.56
N ASN A 298 20.43 7.58 15.80
CA ASN A 298 19.77 8.35 16.84
C ASN A 298 19.17 9.64 16.26
N ILE A 299 17.88 9.86 16.51
CA ILE A 299 17.10 10.97 15.96
C ILE A 299 17.66 12.34 16.34
N PHE A 300 18.42 12.47 17.43
CA PHE A 300 18.99 13.74 17.85
C PHE A 300 20.31 14.04 17.17
N ASN A 301 21.09 13.00 16.86
CA ASN A 301 22.49 13.14 16.45
C ASN A 301 22.70 12.91 14.95
N ASP A 302 21.85 12.10 14.32
CA ASP A 302 22.02 11.67 12.93
C ASP A 302 21.03 12.37 11.99
N SER A 303 21.39 12.44 10.70
CA SER A 303 20.46 12.89 9.64
C SER A 303 19.50 11.76 9.27
N ILE A 304 18.31 12.12 8.79
CA ILE A 304 17.31 11.13 8.37
C ILE A 304 17.82 10.31 7.18
N GLU A 305 18.54 10.93 6.26
CA GLU A 305 19.12 10.26 5.09
C GLU A 305 20.08 9.13 5.53
N SER A 306 20.95 9.41 6.51
CA SER A 306 21.85 8.41 7.10
C SER A 306 21.07 7.28 7.77
N ILE A 307 20.06 7.62 8.58
CA ILE A 307 19.20 6.64 9.25
C ILE A 307 18.52 5.69 8.25
N MET A 308 18.00 6.23 7.14
CA MET A 308 17.33 5.43 6.10
C MET A 308 18.30 4.53 5.34
N GLU A 309 19.50 5.03 5.03
CA GLU A 309 20.55 4.24 4.36
C GLU A 309 21.04 3.10 5.25
N ILE A 310 21.38 3.40 6.52
CA ILE A 310 21.79 2.40 7.51
C ILE A 310 20.68 1.37 7.71
N ALA A 311 19.42 1.79 7.77
CA ALA A 311 18.28 0.90 7.93
C ALA A 311 18.20 -0.17 6.83
N SER A 312 18.23 0.27 5.56
CA SER A 312 18.19 -0.63 4.42
C SER A 312 19.43 -1.54 4.35
N GLN A 313 20.61 -0.99 4.61
CA GLN A 313 21.87 -1.72 4.56
C GLN A 313 21.98 -2.77 5.66
N ASN A 314 21.59 -2.44 6.90
CA ASN A 314 21.66 -3.36 8.04
C ASN A 314 20.77 -4.59 7.82
N ILE A 315 19.53 -4.39 7.38
CA ILE A 315 18.62 -5.51 7.09
C ILE A 315 19.17 -6.37 5.94
N SER A 316 19.66 -5.74 4.86
CA SER A 316 20.29 -6.47 3.77
C SER A 316 21.50 -7.28 4.25
N ASN A 317 22.36 -6.69 5.09
CA ASN A 317 23.52 -7.37 5.65
C ASN A 317 23.14 -8.57 6.52
N VAL A 318 22.11 -8.45 7.35
CA VAL A 318 21.59 -9.56 8.15
C VAL A 318 21.10 -10.69 7.26
N HIS A 319 20.28 -10.40 6.24
CA HIS A 319 19.86 -11.43 5.28
C HIS A 319 21.08 -12.08 4.59
N ARG A 320 22.04 -11.28 4.11
CA ARG A 320 23.27 -11.76 3.46
C ARG A 320 24.06 -12.69 4.33
N ALA A 321 24.29 -12.33 5.60
CA ALA A 321 25.09 -13.10 6.53
C ALA A 321 24.53 -14.52 6.75
N GLN A 322 23.20 -14.66 6.67
CA GLN A 322 22.52 -15.94 6.84
C GLN A 322 22.40 -16.74 5.53
N GLY A 323 22.67 -16.12 4.37
CA GLY A 323 22.57 -16.77 3.07
C GLY A 323 21.14 -17.12 2.63
N LEU A 324 21.05 -17.88 1.54
CA LEU A 324 19.80 -18.33 0.92
C LEU A 324 19.73 -19.87 0.92
N HIS A 325 18.77 -20.41 1.66
CA HIS A 325 18.57 -21.85 1.80
C HIS A 325 18.18 -22.53 0.47
N GLU A 326 18.61 -23.77 0.22
CA GLU A 326 18.30 -24.51 -1.02
C GLU A 326 16.79 -24.67 -1.25
N ASP A 327 16.02 -25.01 -0.21
CA ASP A 327 14.55 -25.02 -0.30
C ASP A 327 13.95 -23.71 -0.81
N CYS A 328 14.56 -22.55 -0.48
CA CYS A 328 14.07 -21.26 -0.94
C CYS A 328 14.34 -21.07 -2.43
N LYS A 329 15.47 -21.58 -2.96
CA LYS A 329 15.82 -21.54 -4.38
C LYS A 329 14.87 -22.35 -5.27
N GLN A 330 14.08 -23.25 -4.69
CA GLN A 330 13.12 -24.09 -5.42
C GLN A 330 11.65 -23.78 -5.06
N CYS A 331 11.44 -22.83 -4.14
CA CYS A 331 10.13 -22.55 -3.55
C CYS A 331 9.22 -21.77 -4.50
N GLU A 332 7.98 -22.24 -4.70
CA GLU A 332 6.94 -21.49 -5.43
C GLU A 332 6.49 -20.19 -4.76
N TYR A 333 6.87 -19.94 -3.51
CA TYR A 333 6.43 -18.77 -2.74
C TYR A 333 7.57 -17.80 -2.38
N LEU A 334 8.77 -17.92 -2.97
CA LEU A 334 9.89 -17.03 -2.65
C LEU A 334 9.58 -15.55 -2.94
N SER A 335 8.90 -15.26 -4.05
CA SER A 335 8.42 -13.93 -4.46
C SER A 335 7.38 -13.33 -3.52
N THR A 336 6.87 -14.12 -2.57
CA THR A 336 5.82 -13.73 -1.63
C THR A 336 6.36 -13.67 -0.20
N CYS A 337 7.15 -14.67 0.22
CA CYS A 337 7.61 -14.81 1.60
C CYS A 337 8.97 -14.17 1.87
N HIS A 338 9.82 -14.00 0.85
CA HIS A 338 11.13 -13.33 0.95
C HIS A 338 12.05 -13.86 2.07
N THR A 339 11.95 -15.15 2.40
CA THR A 339 12.73 -15.86 3.44
C THR A 339 12.42 -15.50 4.89
N GLY A 340 11.41 -14.66 5.16
CA GLY A 340 10.95 -14.38 6.52
C GLY A 340 11.68 -13.24 7.23
N CYS A 341 11.50 -13.13 8.56
CA CYS A 341 11.99 -12.04 9.38
C CYS A 341 13.53 -12.04 9.55
N ALA A 342 14.18 -10.94 9.18
CA ALA A 342 15.62 -10.72 9.38
C ALA A 342 16.09 -10.97 10.82
N TYR A 343 15.34 -10.46 11.81
CA TYR A 343 15.69 -10.59 13.23
C TYR A 343 15.70 -12.04 13.71
N VAL A 344 14.65 -12.81 13.38
CA VAL A 344 14.59 -14.21 13.81
C VAL A 344 15.66 -15.05 13.11
N LYS A 345 15.93 -14.79 11.82
CA LYS A 345 17.04 -15.43 11.10
C LYS A 345 18.39 -15.15 11.77
N HIS A 346 18.59 -13.94 12.28
CA HIS A 346 19.79 -13.57 13.03
C HIS A 346 19.88 -14.32 14.37
N GLU A 347 18.85 -14.27 15.21
CA GLU A 347 18.87 -14.94 16.53
C GLU A 347 19.07 -16.46 16.39
N GLN A 348 18.43 -17.07 15.40
CA GLN A 348 18.44 -18.53 15.18
C GLN A 348 19.58 -19.02 14.27
N GLN A 349 20.41 -18.11 13.75
CA GLN A 349 21.50 -18.44 12.80
C GLN A 349 21.02 -19.31 11.62
N SER A 350 19.90 -18.92 11.01
CA SER A 350 19.22 -19.69 9.97
C SER A 350 19.01 -18.88 8.69
N ALA A 351 19.28 -19.53 7.55
CA ALA A 351 18.98 -19.01 6.22
C ALA A 351 17.48 -19.02 5.88
N LYS A 352 16.68 -19.78 6.64
CA LYS A 352 15.27 -20.10 6.35
C LYS A 352 14.35 -19.57 7.45
N SER A 353 13.16 -19.11 7.06
CA SER A 353 12.11 -18.71 8.01
C SER A 353 11.72 -19.87 8.93
N TYR A 354 11.63 -19.62 10.23
CA TYR A 354 11.12 -20.56 11.26
C TYR A 354 9.61 -20.80 11.18
N THR A 355 8.91 -20.16 10.23
CA THR A 355 7.49 -20.34 9.96
C THR A 355 7.25 -20.85 8.54
N CYS A 356 8.30 -21.34 7.86
CA CYS A 356 8.24 -21.66 6.43
C CYS A 356 7.13 -22.68 6.11
N ALA A 357 7.01 -23.76 6.90
CA ALA A 357 5.97 -24.76 6.68
C ALA A 357 4.57 -24.18 6.89
N LEU A 358 4.36 -23.42 7.96
CA LEU A 358 3.09 -22.76 8.25
C LEU A 358 2.69 -21.78 7.15
N GLN A 359 3.61 -20.94 6.68
CA GLN A 359 3.36 -19.98 5.61
C GLN A 359 2.93 -20.69 4.33
N LYS A 360 3.63 -21.77 3.94
CA LYS A 360 3.24 -22.61 2.79
C LYS A 360 1.84 -23.20 2.96
N GLU A 361 1.50 -23.68 4.16
CA GLU A 361 0.18 -24.23 4.45
C GLU A 361 -0.92 -23.16 4.33
N ILE A 362 -0.69 -21.96 4.88
CA ILE A 362 -1.61 -20.83 4.73
C ILE A 362 -1.78 -20.47 3.25
N TYR A 363 -0.69 -20.35 2.48
CA TYR A 363 -0.76 -19.95 1.07
C TYR A 363 -1.50 -20.98 0.21
N ARG A 364 -1.29 -22.27 0.46
CA ARG A 364 -2.02 -23.36 -0.22
C ARG A 364 -3.50 -23.40 0.11
N ASN A 365 -3.88 -22.97 1.31
CA ASN A 365 -5.28 -22.86 1.69
C ASN A 365 -6.00 -21.66 1.03
N TYR A 366 -5.26 -20.65 0.54
CA TYR A 366 -5.82 -19.48 -0.15
C TYR A 366 -5.10 -19.15 -1.47
N PRO A 367 -5.12 -20.04 -2.48
CA PRO A 367 -4.34 -19.89 -3.71
C PRO A 367 -4.77 -18.68 -4.56
N ALA A 368 -6.01 -18.18 -4.40
CA ALA A 368 -6.47 -16.97 -5.07
C ALA A 368 -5.86 -15.68 -4.47
N LEU A 369 -5.53 -15.70 -3.17
CA LEU A 369 -4.87 -14.58 -2.48
C LEU A 369 -3.35 -14.70 -2.58
N TYR A 370 -2.83 -15.93 -2.54
CA TYR A 370 -1.40 -16.24 -2.49
C TYR A 370 -1.06 -17.26 -3.58
N PRO A 371 -1.06 -16.85 -4.85
CA PRO A 371 -0.80 -17.76 -5.96
C PRO A 371 0.63 -18.31 -5.90
N ALA A 372 0.77 -19.60 -6.18
CA ALA A 372 2.07 -20.24 -6.34
C ALA A 372 2.74 -19.75 -7.64
N THR A 373 4.03 -19.40 -7.57
CA THR A 373 4.81 -19.00 -8.74
C THR A 373 4.96 -20.19 -9.70
N PRO A 374 4.57 -20.06 -10.98
CA PRO A 374 4.73 -21.11 -11.99
C PRO A 374 6.18 -21.56 -12.13
N GLN A 375 6.40 -22.84 -12.47
CA GLN A 375 7.75 -23.41 -12.59
C GLN A 375 8.67 -22.63 -13.55
N ALA A 376 8.12 -22.08 -14.63
CA ALA A 376 8.86 -21.27 -15.60
C ALA A 376 9.38 -19.94 -15.02
N GLU A 377 8.70 -19.39 -14.01
CA GLU A 377 9.00 -18.07 -13.41
C GLU A 377 9.79 -18.19 -12.10
N LYS A 378 9.89 -19.38 -11.50
CA LYS A 378 10.66 -19.59 -10.25
C LYS A 378 12.12 -19.13 -10.39
N LYS A 379 12.75 -19.37 -11.56
CA LYS A 379 14.12 -18.92 -11.81
C LYS A 379 14.23 -17.39 -11.74
N GLU A 380 13.27 -16.66 -12.33
CA GLU A 380 13.26 -15.19 -12.26
C GLU A 380 13.08 -14.70 -10.82
N ALA A 381 12.13 -15.27 -10.06
CA ALA A 381 11.92 -14.90 -8.66
C ALA A 381 13.19 -15.10 -7.80
N VAL A 382 13.88 -16.23 -7.99
CA VAL A 382 15.15 -16.52 -7.30
C VAL A 382 16.25 -15.56 -7.75
N THR A 383 16.36 -15.29 -9.04
CA THR A 383 17.32 -14.31 -9.56
C THR A 383 17.09 -12.92 -8.98
N VAL A 384 15.85 -12.41 -8.99
CA VAL A 384 15.52 -11.08 -8.44
C VAL A 384 15.88 -11.01 -6.95
N TYR A 385 15.40 -11.97 -6.16
CA TYR A 385 15.70 -11.99 -4.72
C TYR A 385 17.20 -12.12 -4.45
N THR A 386 17.92 -12.95 -5.22
CA THR A 386 19.36 -13.15 -5.05
C THR A 386 20.14 -11.91 -5.44
N VAL A 387 19.79 -11.23 -6.53
CA VAL A 387 20.52 -10.03 -6.98
C VAL A 387 20.45 -8.91 -5.95
N ASP A 388 19.25 -8.64 -5.42
CA ASP A 388 19.06 -7.50 -4.52
C ASP A 388 19.50 -7.84 -3.10
N MET A 389 19.13 -9.02 -2.58
CA MET A 389 19.39 -9.40 -1.19
C MET A 389 20.70 -10.18 -1.01
N HIS A 390 21.16 -10.94 -1.99
CA HIS A 390 22.35 -11.79 -1.88
C HIS A 390 23.33 -11.66 -3.07
N PRO A 391 23.82 -10.45 -3.40
CA PRO A 391 24.61 -10.22 -4.62
C PRO A 391 25.91 -11.05 -4.68
N HIS A 392 26.45 -11.46 -3.54
CA HIS A 392 27.64 -12.32 -3.44
C HIS A 392 27.37 -13.79 -3.84
N LEU A 393 26.11 -14.20 -3.94
CA LEU A 393 25.71 -15.54 -4.40
C LEU A 393 25.41 -15.58 -5.91
N ILE A 394 25.56 -14.45 -6.63
CA ILE A 394 25.36 -14.40 -8.08
C ILE A 394 26.43 -15.27 -8.77
N SER A 395 26.00 -16.34 -9.42
CA SER A 395 26.81 -17.13 -10.36
C SER A 395 26.45 -16.76 -11.81
N SER A 396 27.27 -17.22 -12.76
CA SER A 396 27.01 -17.06 -14.20
C SER A 396 25.63 -17.57 -14.65
N ASP A 397 25.07 -18.57 -13.95
CA ASP A 397 23.79 -19.20 -14.29
C ASP A 397 22.56 -18.39 -13.85
N LEU A 398 22.77 -17.42 -12.94
CA LEU A 398 21.77 -16.51 -12.39
C LEU A 398 21.73 -15.17 -13.10
N ILE A 399 22.64 -14.89 -14.05
CA ILE A 399 22.60 -13.67 -14.86
C ILE A 399 21.28 -13.70 -15.65
N PRO A 400 20.32 -12.80 -15.34
CA PRO A 400 19.09 -12.75 -16.12
C PRO A 400 19.46 -12.40 -17.56
N ASP A 401 18.82 -13.08 -18.52
CA ASP A 401 18.88 -12.69 -19.93
C ASP A 401 18.24 -11.30 -20.06
N ARG A 402 19.03 -10.24 -19.83
CA ARG A 402 18.55 -8.86 -19.73
C ARG A 402 18.19 -8.36 -21.12
N LYS A 403 17.01 -8.75 -21.60
CA LYS A 403 16.25 -7.95 -22.55
C LYS A 403 15.23 -7.08 -21.82
N ARG A 404 15.64 -6.39 -20.75
CA ARG A 404 14.81 -5.39 -20.08
C ARG A 404 15.43 -4.01 -20.26
N ILE A 405 14.69 -3.16 -20.95
CA ILE A 405 14.94 -1.71 -20.99
C ILE A 405 14.58 -1.18 -19.60
N ILE A 406 15.52 -0.54 -18.92
CA ILE A 406 15.25 0.20 -17.68
C ILE A 406 14.78 1.59 -18.10
N LEU A 407 13.53 1.91 -17.80
CA LEU A 407 13.00 3.27 -18.00
C LEU A 407 13.45 4.16 -16.82
N PRO A 408 13.71 5.45 -17.06
CA PRO A 408 14.13 6.35 -15.99
C PRO A 408 12.98 6.59 -14.98
N ASN A 409 13.33 6.80 -13.71
CA ASN A 409 12.36 6.88 -12.61
C ASN A 409 11.45 8.12 -12.68
N ASP A 410 11.92 9.19 -13.33
CA ASP A 410 11.19 10.45 -13.53
C ASP A 410 9.97 10.30 -14.44
N LEU A 411 9.83 9.17 -15.14
CA LEU A 411 8.62 8.80 -15.87
C LEU A 411 7.35 8.82 -14.99
N TYR A 412 7.53 8.55 -13.70
CA TYR A 412 6.44 8.44 -12.71
C TYR A 412 6.31 9.67 -11.81
N ASP A 413 7.11 10.72 -12.06
CA ASP A 413 6.95 12.00 -11.36
C ASP A 413 5.58 12.61 -11.72
N PRO A 414 4.75 13.01 -10.75
CA PRO A 414 3.48 13.69 -11.01
C PRO A 414 3.61 14.83 -12.02
N GLY A 415 4.68 15.63 -11.96
CA GLY A 415 4.88 16.76 -12.88
C GLY A 415 5.04 16.37 -14.36
N ASN A 416 5.35 15.10 -14.63
CA ASN A 416 5.47 14.54 -15.97
C ASN A 416 4.19 13.84 -16.44
N SER A 417 3.11 13.83 -15.64
CA SER A 417 1.82 13.25 -16.05
C SER A 417 1.20 14.02 -17.21
N LEU A 418 0.44 13.34 -18.08
CA LEU A 418 -0.25 14.01 -19.18
C LEU A 418 -1.20 15.11 -18.69
N PHE A 419 -1.87 14.90 -17.56
CA PHE A 419 -2.76 15.90 -16.97
C PHE A 419 -1.99 17.17 -16.58
N ASP A 420 -0.89 17.04 -15.85
CA ASP A 420 -0.08 18.17 -15.42
C ASP A 420 0.60 18.87 -16.61
N LEU A 421 1.02 18.11 -17.63
CA LEU A 421 1.55 18.65 -18.88
C LEU A 421 0.50 19.45 -19.67
N ILE A 422 -0.77 19.01 -19.69
CA ILE A 422 -1.87 19.78 -20.28
C ILE A 422 -2.11 21.05 -19.45
N MET A 423 -2.14 20.93 -18.13
CA MET A 423 -2.42 22.09 -17.28
C MET A 423 -1.31 23.15 -17.32
N ALA A 424 -0.06 22.76 -17.58
CA ALA A 424 1.06 23.68 -17.73
C ALA A 424 1.14 24.37 -19.11
N ASP A 425 0.26 24.05 -20.06
CA ASP A 425 0.37 24.49 -21.46
C ASP A 425 -0.98 24.94 -22.03
N GLU A 426 -1.16 26.26 -22.17
CA GLU A 426 -2.41 26.87 -22.66
C GLU A 426 -2.86 26.37 -24.04
N THR A 427 -1.93 25.98 -24.89
CA THR A 427 -2.26 25.45 -26.22
C THR A 427 -2.80 24.02 -26.11
N LEU A 428 -2.23 23.21 -25.22
CA LEU A 428 -2.77 21.89 -24.91
C LEU A 428 -4.12 21.99 -24.21
N GLN A 429 -4.32 22.93 -23.28
CA GLN A 429 -5.64 23.16 -22.68
C GLN A 429 -6.69 23.43 -23.75
N SER A 430 -6.36 24.24 -24.76
CA SER A 430 -7.25 24.52 -25.89
C SER A 430 -7.51 23.27 -26.76
N LEU A 431 -6.47 22.47 -27.02
CA LEU A 431 -6.57 21.23 -27.80
C LEU A 431 -7.49 20.21 -27.16
N TYR A 432 -7.40 20.07 -25.84
CA TYR A 432 -8.10 19.07 -25.04
C TYR A 432 -9.43 19.55 -24.46
N SER A 433 -9.78 20.83 -24.58
CA SER A 433 -11.01 21.40 -24.02
C SER A 433 -12.26 20.75 -24.62
N SER A 434 -13.15 20.28 -23.73
CA SER A 434 -14.48 19.74 -24.08
C SER A 434 -15.51 20.83 -24.39
N GLU A 435 -15.14 22.11 -24.29
CA GLU A 435 -16.09 23.23 -24.41
C GLU A 435 -16.03 23.92 -25.78
N GLN A 436 -15.01 23.60 -26.60
CA GLN A 436 -14.70 24.34 -27.82
C GLN A 436 -15.35 23.76 -29.08
N VAL A 437 -15.78 22.49 -29.05
CA VAL A 437 -16.30 21.77 -30.21
C VAL A 437 -17.59 21.05 -29.85
N LYS A 438 -18.66 21.31 -30.62
CA LYS A 438 -19.95 20.65 -30.48
C LYS A 438 -20.42 20.08 -31.81
N LEU A 439 -21.14 18.96 -31.77
CA LEU A 439 -21.89 18.42 -32.89
C LEU A 439 -23.36 18.74 -32.70
N SER A 440 -24.06 19.18 -33.75
CA SER A 440 -25.52 19.15 -33.79
C SER A 440 -26.00 18.00 -34.67
N VAL A 441 -27.04 17.30 -34.22
CA VAL A 441 -27.76 16.28 -34.98
C VAL A 441 -29.26 16.53 -34.81
N ASN A 442 -29.95 16.88 -35.89
CA ASN A 442 -31.39 17.18 -35.91
C ASN A 442 -31.80 18.20 -34.82
N GLY A 443 -30.95 19.20 -34.57
CA GLY A 443 -31.15 20.25 -33.57
C GLY A 443 -30.74 19.91 -32.13
N ALA A 444 -30.35 18.66 -31.83
CA ALA A 444 -29.77 18.28 -30.54
C ALA A 444 -28.24 18.49 -30.55
N PHE A 445 -27.67 19.00 -29.45
CA PHE A 445 -26.24 19.31 -29.35
C PHE A 445 -25.49 18.31 -28.45
N ILE A 446 -24.29 17.93 -28.89
CA ILE A 446 -23.38 17.00 -28.21
C ILE A 446 -22.01 17.67 -28.09
N ASP A 447 -21.47 17.75 -26.89
CA ASP A 447 -20.11 18.24 -26.65
C ASP A 447 -19.11 17.16 -27.08
N LEU A 448 -18.23 17.50 -28.02
CA LEU A 448 -17.19 16.56 -28.44
C LEU A 448 -16.02 16.63 -27.47
N GLN A 449 -15.49 15.46 -27.14
CA GLN A 449 -14.41 15.30 -26.16
C GLN A 449 -13.24 14.51 -26.76
N SER A 450 -12.05 14.77 -26.23
CA SER A 450 -10.86 13.99 -26.56
C SER A 450 -11.03 12.54 -26.14
N GLN A 451 -10.67 11.62 -27.02
CA GLN A 451 -10.77 10.16 -26.79
C GLN A 451 -10.07 9.67 -25.52
N ILE A 452 -9.03 10.37 -25.06
CA ILE A 452 -8.25 9.97 -23.88
C ILE A 452 -8.75 10.61 -22.58
N LEU A 453 -9.60 11.64 -22.66
CA LEU A 453 -10.16 12.33 -21.49
C LEU A 453 -11.63 11.99 -21.24
N LYS A 454 -12.34 11.46 -22.25
CA LYS A 454 -13.75 11.08 -22.11
C LYS A 454 -13.94 9.93 -21.11
N SER A 455 -14.93 10.07 -20.23
CA SER A 455 -15.29 9.07 -19.22
C SER A 455 -16.30 8.04 -19.72
N SER A 456 -16.89 8.27 -20.90
CA SER A 456 -17.89 7.41 -21.53
C SER A 456 -17.69 7.38 -23.04
N ARG A 457 -18.25 6.34 -23.68
CA ARG A 457 -18.15 6.11 -25.13
C ARG A 457 -19.54 6.24 -25.75
N ASP A 458 -19.78 7.36 -26.41
CA ASP A 458 -21.03 7.62 -27.13
C ASP A 458 -20.91 7.18 -28.59
N ILE A 459 -21.88 6.38 -29.06
CA ILE A 459 -21.96 5.92 -30.45
C ILE A 459 -23.34 6.31 -30.99
N LEU A 460 -23.34 7.09 -32.06
CA LEU A 460 -24.56 7.52 -32.73
C LEU A 460 -24.95 6.56 -33.85
N THR A 461 -26.18 6.71 -34.32
CA THR A 461 -26.64 6.10 -35.57
C THR A 461 -27.10 7.25 -36.45
N LEU A 462 -26.47 7.41 -37.61
CA LEU A 462 -26.67 8.52 -38.54
C LEU A 462 -27.13 8.00 -39.90
N CYS A 463 -27.92 8.80 -40.61
CA CYS A 463 -28.40 8.50 -41.95
C CYS A 463 -28.30 9.74 -42.86
N ALA A 464 -28.52 9.54 -44.17
CA ALA A 464 -28.38 10.61 -45.16
C ALA A 464 -29.40 11.76 -44.97
N THR A 465 -30.52 11.51 -44.29
CA THR A 465 -31.55 12.54 -44.06
C THR A 465 -31.25 13.45 -42.88
N ASP A 466 -30.38 13.05 -41.95
CA ASP A 466 -30.07 13.82 -40.75
C ASP A 466 -29.49 15.20 -41.09
N ASP A 467 -29.81 16.19 -40.28
CA ASP A 467 -29.20 17.52 -40.29
C ASP A 467 -28.05 17.54 -39.29
N ILE A 468 -26.82 17.69 -39.78
CA ILE A 468 -25.61 17.47 -38.99
C ILE A 468 -24.62 18.59 -39.24
N ALA A 469 -24.20 19.28 -38.17
CA ALA A 469 -23.18 20.32 -38.27
C ALA A 469 -22.18 20.27 -37.12
N ILE A 470 -20.93 20.66 -37.41
CA ILE A 470 -19.91 20.92 -36.39
C ILE A 470 -19.94 22.39 -36.03
N HIS A 471 -19.91 22.68 -34.74
CA HIS A 471 -19.85 24.01 -34.18
C HIS A 471 -18.55 24.17 -33.42
N ILE A 472 -17.79 25.22 -33.73
CA ILE A 472 -16.52 25.52 -33.07
C ILE A 472 -16.46 26.97 -32.64
N HIS A 473 -15.92 27.20 -31.44
CA HIS A 473 -15.71 28.56 -30.96
C HIS A 473 -14.48 29.20 -31.64
N LYS A 474 -14.52 30.51 -31.92
CA LYS A 474 -13.41 31.24 -32.59
C LYS A 474 -12.06 31.08 -31.87
N ASN A 475 -12.06 30.97 -30.55
CA ASN A 475 -10.83 30.74 -29.77
C ASN A 475 -10.12 29.44 -30.18
N PHE A 476 -10.86 28.41 -30.60
CA PHE A 476 -10.29 27.15 -31.07
C PHE A 476 -9.48 27.31 -32.36
N LEU A 477 -9.90 28.24 -33.25
CA LEU A 477 -9.15 28.60 -34.47
C LEU A 477 -7.97 29.52 -34.19
N GLN A 478 -8.01 30.28 -33.10
CA GLN A 478 -6.93 31.16 -32.66
C GLN A 478 -5.87 30.41 -31.84
N ALA A 479 -6.23 29.26 -31.26
CA ALA A 479 -5.31 28.42 -30.53
C ALA A 479 -4.19 27.92 -31.45
N ALA A 480 -2.94 28.09 -31.02
CA ALA A 480 -1.72 27.86 -31.81
C ALA A 480 -1.60 28.68 -33.12
N CYS A 481 -2.50 29.63 -33.40
CA CYS A 481 -2.48 30.42 -34.63
C CYS A 481 -2.92 31.87 -34.39
N ALA A 482 -1.95 32.79 -34.36
CA ALA A 482 -2.23 34.22 -34.15
C ALA A 482 -3.08 34.87 -35.27
N ASP A 483 -3.18 34.24 -36.44
CA ASP A 483 -3.93 34.74 -37.58
C ASP A 483 -4.88 33.64 -38.09
N SER A 484 -6.11 33.66 -37.59
CA SER A 484 -7.09 32.59 -37.81
C SER A 484 -7.48 32.39 -39.28
N ILE A 485 -7.21 33.36 -40.17
CA ILE A 485 -7.48 33.22 -41.61
C ILE A 485 -6.61 32.13 -42.26
N ARG A 486 -5.45 31.84 -41.66
CA ARG A 486 -4.54 30.78 -42.13
C ARG A 486 -4.85 29.42 -41.52
N ASN A 487 -5.71 29.37 -40.50
CA ASN A 487 -6.09 28.13 -39.84
C ASN A 487 -7.31 27.51 -40.52
N THR A 488 -7.41 26.19 -40.45
CA THR A 488 -8.51 25.42 -41.01
C THR A 488 -9.13 24.54 -39.94
N LEU A 489 -10.46 24.38 -40.00
CA LEU A 489 -11.15 23.27 -39.35
C LEU A 489 -10.68 21.98 -40.04
N HIS A 490 -10.10 21.07 -39.26
CA HIS A 490 -9.53 19.82 -39.75
C HIS A 490 -10.40 18.65 -39.29
N LEU A 491 -11.08 18.02 -40.25
CA LEU A 491 -11.97 16.89 -40.04
C LEU A 491 -11.31 15.63 -40.58
N GLN A 492 -11.22 14.59 -39.77
CA GLN A 492 -10.72 13.28 -40.21
C GLN A 492 -11.81 12.23 -39.97
N LEU A 493 -12.21 11.56 -41.04
CA LEU A 493 -13.13 10.44 -40.99
C LEU A 493 -12.36 9.13 -41.11
N LEU A 494 -12.54 8.27 -40.12
CA LEU A 494 -11.93 6.96 -40.04
C LEU A 494 -13.04 5.90 -39.95
N LYS A 495 -12.71 4.67 -40.32
CA LYS A 495 -13.59 3.51 -40.11
C LYS A 495 -12.91 2.42 -39.32
N ASP A 496 -13.69 1.69 -38.55
CA ASP A 496 -13.26 0.56 -37.71
C ASP A 496 -13.05 -0.73 -38.51
N THR A 497 -12.51 -0.58 -39.73
CA THR A 497 -11.95 -1.67 -40.53
C THR A 497 -10.44 -1.55 -40.41
N PRO A 498 -9.79 -2.31 -39.52
CA PRO A 498 -8.39 -2.07 -39.23
C PRO A 498 -7.48 -2.39 -40.41
N VAL A 499 -6.49 -1.53 -40.64
CA VAL A 499 -5.45 -1.68 -41.65
C VAL A 499 -4.08 -1.70 -40.99
N ILE A 500 -3.12 -2.39 -41.59
CA ILE A 500 -1.75 -2.47 -41.10
C ILE A 500 -0.87 -1.62 -42.03
N TYR A 501 -0.29 -0.54 -41.50
CA TYR A 501 0.59 0.34 -42.27
C TYR A 501 1.53 1.17 -41.37
N GLY A 502 2.58 1.70 -42.00
CA GLY A 502 3.65 2.47 -41.36
C GLY A 502 4.79 1.59 -40.86
N ASP A 503 5.89 2.23 -40.45
CA ASP A 503 7.15 1.55 -40.11
C ASP A 503 7.01 0.59 -38.92
N GLU A 504 6.05 0.88 -38.03
CA GLU A 504 5.77 0.08 -36.83
C GLU A 504 4.86 -1.14 -37.09
N GLN A 505 4.30 -1.28 -38.31
CA GLN A 505 3.38 -2.38 -38.68
C GLN A 505 2.23 -2.60 -37.69
N ARG A 506 1.69 -1.51 -37.14
CA ARG A 506 0.56 -1.56 -36.20
C ARG A 506 -0.78 -1.56 -36.91
N THR A 507 -1.73 -2.30 -36.33
CA THR A 507 -3.15 -2.26 -36.68
C THR A 507 -3.75 -0.92 -36.27
N LYS A 508 -4.31 -0.17 -37.23
CA LYS A 508 -4.88 1.18 -37.04
C LYS A 508 -6.24 1.27 -37.74
N GLN A 509 -7.12 2.17 -37.28
CA GLN A 509 -8.36 2.50 -38.02
C GLN A 509 -8.02 3.06 -39.40
N ALA A 510 -8.74 2.61 -40.43
CA ALA A 510 -8.53 3.07 -41.80
C ALA A 510 -8.98 4.53 -41.93
N HIS A 511 -8.08 5.40 -42.38
CA HIS A 511 -8.43 6.77 -42.72
C HIS A 511 -9.16 6.77 -44.06
N THR A 512 -10.39 7.27 -44.10
CA THR A 512 -11.20 7.30 -45.33
C THR A 512 -11.13 8.66 -45.98
N TYR A 513 -11.37 9.73 -45.21
CA TYR A 513 -11.42 11.10 -45.69
C TYR A 513 -10.77 12.06 -44.71
N THR A 514 -10.12 13.09 -45.25
CA THR A 514 -9.70 14.27 -44.50
C THR A 514 -10.21 15.50 -45.24
N LEU A 515 -10.84 16.42 -44.51
CA LEU A 515 -11.30 17.69 -45.04
C LEU A 515 -10.71 18.84 -44.21
N GLU A 516 -10.18 19.84 -44.89
CA GLU A 516 -9.71 21.08 -44.28
C GLU A 516 -10.53 22.26 -44.80
N VAL A 517 -11.17 23.00 -43.89
CA VAL A 517 -12.06 24.12 -44.23
C VAL A 517 -11.47 25.40 -43.64
N PHE A 518 -11.15 26.37 -44.49
CA PHE A 518 -10.69 27.69 -44.03
C PHE A 518 -11.75 28.40 -43.21
N SER A 519 -11.30 29.19 -42.22
CA SER A 519 -12.17 29.83 -41.25
C SER A 519 -13.19 30.80 -41.87
N ASP A 520 -12.90 31.36 -43.05
CA ASP A 520 -13.78 32.25 -43.81
C ASP A 520 -14.93 31.53 -44.53
N GLN A 521 -14.84 30.21 -44.69
CA GLN A 521 -15.92 29.37 -45.24
C GLN A 521 -16.89 28.86 -44.17
N LEU A 522 -16.61 29.12 -42.89
CA LEU A 522 -17.49 28.72 -41.78
C LEU A 522 -18.63 29.73 -41.61
N GLN A 523 -19.82 29.22 -41.35
CA GLN A 523 -21.03 30.03 -41.19
C GLN A 523 -21.25 30.41 -39.73
N HIS A 524 -22.09 31.43 -39.47
CA HIS A 524 -22.51 31.72 -38.10
C HIS A 524 -23.34 30.56 -37.51
N SER A 525 -22.94 30.11 -36.33
CA SER A 525 -23.65 29.07 -35.61
C SER A 525 -25.00 29.57 -35.08
N ASN A 526 -26.01 28.69 -35.07
CA ASN A 526 -27.31 28.91 -34.44
C ASN A 526 -27.29 28.69 -32.91
N LEU A 527 -26.13 28.35 -32.32
CA LEU A 527 -25.96 28.28 -30.87
C LEU A 527 -26.09 29.65 -30.23
N ASN A 528 -26.73 29.72 -29.05
CA ASN A 528 -26.80 30.91 -28.19
C ASN A 528 -25.46 31.22 -27.50
N GLN A 529 -24.35 31.16 -28.24
CA GLN A 529 -23.00 31.42 -27.78
C GLN A 529 -22.29 32.35 -28.79
N PRO A 530 -22.09 33.64 -28.44
CA PRO A 530 -21.42 34.60 -29.31
C PRO A 530 -20.04 34.10 -29.74
N GLY A 531 -19.68 34.28 -31.01
CA GLY A 531 -18.37 33.88 -31.53
C GLY A 531 -18.25 32.41 -31.92
N THR A 532 -19.35 31.67 -31.99
CA THR A 532 -19.37 30.29 -32.49
C THR A 532 -19.62 30.25 -34.01
N LEU A 533 -18.80 29.47 -34.70
CA LEU A 533 -18.90 29.20 -36.13
C LEU A 533 -19.39 27.78 -36.36
N SER A 534 -19.98 27.50 -37.52
CA SER A 534 -20.53 26.20 -37.87
C SER A 534 -20.16 25.76 -39.28
N PHE A 535 -20.10 24.45 -39.47
CA PHE A 535 -19.85 23.80 -40.75
C PHE A 535 -20.86 22.66 -40.93
N ASP A 536 -21.63 22.72 -42.02
CA ASP A 536 -22.56 21.66 -42.42
C ASP A 536 -21.78 20.42 -42.87
N LEU A 537 -21.96 19.31 -42.15
CA LEU A 537 -21.30 18.04 -42.44
C LEU A 537 -22.01 17.23 -43.52
N LYS A 538 -23.26 17.56 -43.87
CA LYS A 538 -24.07 16.74 -44.78
C LYS A 538 -23.40 16.53 -46.15
N PRO A 539 -22.83 17.55 -46.82
CA PRO A 539 -22.12 17.34 -48.09
C PRO A 539 -20.89 16.44 -47.92
N PHE A 540 -20.17 16.57 -46.81
CA PHE A 540 -18.98 15.78 -46.52
C PHE A 540 -19.31 14.30 -46.26
N LEU A 541 -20.36 14.03 -45.49
CA LEU A 541 -20.83 12.67 -45.22
C LEU A 541 -21.44 12.01 -46.47
N ALA A 542 -22.15 12.78 -47.30
CA ALA A 542 -22.68 12.31 -48.58
C ALA A 542 -21.55 11.89 -49.53
N LEU A 543 -20.47 12.68 -49.63
CA LEU A 543 -19.28 12.31 -50.40
C LEU A 543 -18.61 11.04 -49.85
N SER A 544 -18.70 10.82 -48.54
CA SER A 544 -18.07 9.69 -47.85
C SER A 544 -18.90 8.40 -47.88
N THR A 545 -20.12 8.42 -48.42
CA THR A 545 -21.11 7.33 -48.23
C THR A 545 -20.65 5.97 -48.76
N HIS A 546 -19.85 5.94 -49.83
CA HIS A 546 -19.30 4.69 -50.38
C HIS A 546 -18.24 4.03 -49.47
N ALA A 547 -17.66 4.78 -48.53
CA ALA A 547 -16.70 4.25 -47.56
C ALA A 547 -17.39 3.60 -46.35
N PHE A 548 -18.71 3.81 -46.18
CA PHE A 548 -19.49 3.28 -45.08
C PHE A 548 -19.97 1.84 -45.36
N GLU A 549 -19.72 0.98 -44.39
CA GLU A 549 -20.07 -0.44 -44.39
C GLU A 549 -21.08 -0.72 -43.29
N ASP A 550 -21.99 -1.67 -43.54
CA ASP A 550 -23.04 -2.01 -42.59
C ASP A 550 -22.41 -2.61 -41.33
N SER A 551 -22.87 -2.15 -40.16
CA SER A 551 -22.35 -2.59 -38.85
C SER A 551 -20.86 -2.29 -38.61
N VAL A 552 -20.26 -1.37 -39.37
CA VAL A 552 -18.90 -0.86 -39.12
C VAL A 552 -18.99 0.54 -38.50
N ILE A 553 -18.29 0.74 -37.39
CA ILE A 553 -18.23 2.03 -36.69
C ILE A 553 -17.34 2.99 -37.49
N ASN A 554 -17.79 4.23 -37.61
CA ASN A 554 -17.02 5.34 -38.13
C ASN A 554 -16.61 6.27 -36.98
N ASN A 555 -15.46 6.91 -37.11
CA ASN A 555 -14.93 7.83 -36.11
C ASN A 555 -14.60 9.16 -36.81
N LEU A 556 -15.34 10.21 -36.45
CA LEU A 556 -15.09 11.57 -36.92
C LEU A 556 -14.29 12.33 -35.86
N LEU A 557 -13.08 12.72 -36.24
CA LEU A 557 -12.17 13.53 -35.43
C LEU A 557 -12.19 14.98 -35.89
N VAL A 558 -12.18 15.89 -34.92
CA VAL A 558 -12.31 17.33 -35.13
C VAL A 558 -11.19 18.06 -34.39
N THR A 559 -10.42 18.85 -35.12
CA THR A 559 -9.38 19.73 -34.58
C THR A 559 -9.16 20.91 -35.52
N THR A 560 -8.11 21.70 -35.31
CA THR A 560 -7.62 22.67 -36.30
C THR A 560 -6.25 22.26 -36.81
N HIS A 561 -5.88 22.73 -38.00
CA HIS A 561 -4.58 22.41 -38.59
C HIS A 561 -3.41 22.77 -37.66
N PHE A 562 -3.47 23.96 -37.04
CA PHE A 562 -2.40 24.42 -36.15
C PHE A 562 -2.38 23.68 -34.81
N LEU A 563 -3.53 23.33 -34.23
CA LEU A 563 -3.58 22.49 -33.02
C LEU A 563 -3.05 21.07 -33.30
N ARG A 564 -3.42 20.47 -34.43
CA ARG A 564 -2.87 19.18 -34.87
C ARG A 564 -1.35 19.24 -35.02
N ARG A 565 -0.83 20.29 -35.66
CA ARG A 565 0.61 20.50 -35.82
C ARG A 565 1.29 20.66 -34.46
N TYR A 566 0.71 21.45 -33.56
CA TYR A 566 1.24 21.66 -32.21
C TYR A 566 1.33 20.35 -31.42
N HIS A 567 0.31 19.49 -31.51
CA HIS A 567 0.33 18.17 -30.87
C HIS A 567 1.54 17.33 -31.30
N TYR A 568 1.80 17.20 -32.61
CA TYR A 568 2.94 16.43 -33.10
C TYR A 568 4.28 17.10 -32.79
N GLU A 569 4.33 18.44 -32.76
CA GLU A 569 5.51 19.16 -32.30
C GLU A 569 5.79 18.91 -30.81
N LYS A 570 4.75 18.87 -29.97
CA LYS A 570 4.86 18.53 -28.55
C LYS A 570 5.33 17.08 -28.36
N GLN A 571 4.79 16.13 -29.13
CA GLN A 571 5.26 14.74 -29.15
C GLN A 571 6.75 14.66 -29.53
N ARG A 572 7.21 15.45 -30.51
CA ARG A 572 8.62 15.47 -30.90
C ARG A 572 9.52 16.06 -29.81
N ASN A 573 9.06 17.10 -29.13
CA ASN A 573 9.90 17.89 -28.24
C ASN A 573 9.84 17.45 -26.76
N ASN A 574 8.86 16.63 -26.36
CA ASN A 574 8.68 16.19 -24.98
C ASN A 574 8.38 14.68 -24.92
N ALA A 575 9.33 13.91 -24.39
CA ALA A 575 9.22 12.46 -24.30
C ALA A 575 8.08 12.00 -23.37
N PHE A 576 7.87 12.68 -22.24
CA PHE A 576 6.78 12.36 -21.31
C PHE A 576 5.40 12.57 -21.94
N TYR A 577 5.24 13.63 -22.73
CA TYR A 577 4.03 13.83 -23.52
C TYR A 577 3.89 12.76 -24.62
N HIS A 578 4.98 12.46 -25.34
CA HIS A 578 4.98 11.52 -26.46
C HIS A 578 4.47 10.13 -26.07
N ILE A 579 4.97 9.58 -24.97
CA ILE A 579 4.63 8.23 -24.54
C ILE A 579 3.21 8.12 -23.96
N GLN A 580 2.64 9.23 -23.46
CA GLN A 580 1.32 9.25 -22.82
C GLN A 580 0.20 9.69 -23.77
N ALA A 581 0.48 10.57 -24.73
CA ALA A 581 -0.51 11.06 -25.67
C ALA A 581 -0.69 10.09 -26.84
N ILE A 582 -1.94 9.76 -27.19
CA ILE A 582 -2.23 9.02 -28.42
C ILE A 582 -2.00 9.90 -29.65
N ASN A 583 -1.80 9.30 -30.82
CA ASN A 583 -1.52 10.02 -32.08
C ASN A 583 -2.68 10.91 -32.58
N LEU A 584 -3.92 10.63 -32.17
CA LEU A 584 -5.13 11.34 -32.59
C LEU A 584 -5.99 11.69 -31.37
N PRO A 585 -5.51 12.56 -30.46
CA PRO A 585 -6.17 12.86 -29.20
C PRO A 585 -7.28 13.92 -29.38
N PHE A 586 -7.79 14.06 -30.59
CA PHE A 586 -8.70 15.14 -30.94
C PHE A 586 -10.13 14.85 -30.49
N GLN A 587 -10.96 15.90 -30.53
CA GLN A 587 -12.37 15.84 -30.21
C GLN A 587 -13.04 14.86 -31.18
N ASN A 588 -13.83 13.90 -30.68
CA ASN A 588 -14.33 12.82 -31.53
C ASN A 588 -15.80 12.47 -31.30
N ILE A 589 -16.41 11.88 -32.33
CA ILE A 589 -17.68 11.17 -32.23
C ILE A 589 -17.62 9.87 -33.04
N GLU A 590 -18.18 8.80 -32.49
CA GLU A 590 -18.31 7.52 -33.18
C GLU A 590 -19.75 7.32 -33.67
N PHE A 591 -19.95 6.70 -34.83
CA PHE A 591 -21.28 6.46 -35.35
C PHE A 591 -21.37 5.27 -36.32
N TYR A 592 -22.53 4.61 -36.34
CA TYR A 592 -22.96 3.76 -37.44
C TYR A 592 -23.65 4.60 -38.52
N TRP A 593 -23.46 4.22 -39.78
CA TRP A 593 -24.17 4.83 -40.90
C TRP A 593 -25.24 3.89 -41.46
N ILE A 594 -26.46 4.38 -41.60
CA ILE A 594 -27.56 3.66 -42.23
C ILE A 594 -27.80 4.26 -43.63
N LYS A 595 -27.79 3.38 -44.65
CA LYS A 595 -27.94 3.78 -46.06
C LYS A 595 -29.38 4.10 -46.48
N GLU A 596 -30.37 3.61 -45.73
CA GLU A 596 -31.81 3.85 -45.97
C GLU A 596 -32.59 4.06 -44.67
#